data_AF-A0A3N5IML9-F1
#
_entry.id   AF-A0A3N5IML9-F1
#
_cell.length_a   1.000
_cell.length_b   1.000
_cell.length_c   1.000
_cell.angle_alpha   90.00
_cell.angle_beta   90.00
_cell.angle_gamma   90.00
#
_symmetry.space_group_name_H-M   'P 1'
#
loop_
_entity.id
_entity.type
_entity.pdbx_description
1 polymer ?
#
loop_
_entity_poly.entity_id
_entity_poly.type
_entity_poly.pdbx_seq_one_letter_code
_entity_poly.pdbx_strand_id
1 'polypeptide(L)' 'MIAGTTVPRRVEVSLGQIAPILADALRSGRCWLQDFADDTVSIDADLYEILLAYAKLRRHDAA' A
#
# COMPACT_ATOMS: atom_id res chain seq x y z
N MET A 1 -15.14 -29.83 -14.44
CA MET A 1 -14.87 -28.67 -13.56
C MET A 1 -14.24 -27.59 -14.40
N ILE A 2 -14.90 -26.46 -14.58
CA ILE A 2 -14.24 -25.25 -15.10
C ILE A 2 -13.68 -24.50 -13.91
N ALA A 3 -12.35 -24.41 -13.79
CA ALA A 3 -11.74 -23.51 -12.82
C ALA A 3 -11.96 -22.09 -13.36
N GLY A 4 -12.91 -21.36 -12.75
CA GLY A 4 -13.09 -19.95 -13.05
C GLY A 4 -11.90 -19.18 -12.51
N THR A 5 -10.88 -18.92 -13.34
CA THR A 5 -9.82 -17.99 -12.99
C THR A 5 -10.40 -16.58 -13.02
N THR A 6 -10.96 -16.13 -11.91
CA THR A 6 -11.36 -14.72 -11.75
C THR A 6 -10.08 -13.91 -11.70
N VAL A 7 -9.78 -13.20 -12.79
CA VAL A 7 -8.71 -12.20 -12.79
C VAL A 7 -9.04 -11.20 -11.68
N PRO A 8 -8.13 -10.95 -10.72
CA PRO A 8 -8.39 -10.00 -9.66
C PRO A 8 -8.71 -8.64 -10.29
N ARG A 9 -9.88 -8.09 -9.95
CA ARG A 9 -10.32 -6.80 -10.46
C ARG A 9 -9.47 -5.72 -9.81
N ARG A 10 -8.48 -5.21 -10.55
CA ARG A 10 -7.64 -4.09 -10.14
C ARG A 10 -8.29 -2.77 -10.54
N VAL A 11 -8.11 -1.74 -9.72
CA VAL A 11 -8.53 -0.37 -10.01
C VAL A 11 -7.32 0.54 -9.90
N GLU A 12 -7.17 1.45 -10.85
CA GLU A 12 -6.13 2.48 -10.80
C GLU A 12 -6.65 3.67 -10.02
N VAL A 13 -5.89 4.08 -9.01
CA VAL A 13 -6.21 5.21 -8.13
C VAL A 13 -4.95 6.02 -7.91
N SER A 14 -5.06 7.35 -7.90
CA SER A 14 -3.89 8.18 -7.63
C SER A 14 -3.44 8.07 -6.18
N LEU A 15 -2.13 8.18 -5.94
CA LEU A 15 -1.59 8.16 -4.58
C LEU A 15 -2.22 9.26 -3.70
N GLY A 16 -2.47 10.44 -4.28
CA GLY A 16 -3.11 11.56 -3.57
C GLY A 16 -4.53 11.27 -3.11
N GLN A 17 -5.27 10.40 -3.80
CA GLN A 17 -6.60 9.96 -3.37
C GLN A 17 -6.53 8.93 -2.25
N ILE A 18 -5.63 7.94 -2.36
CA ILE A 18 -5.61 6.79 -1.44
C ILE A 18 -4.80 7.06 -0.16
N ALA A 19 -3.68 7.82 -0.23
CA ALA A 19 -2.82 8.10 0.91
C ALA A 19 -3.54 8.69 2.14
N PRO A 20 -4.42 9.72 2.02
CA PRO A 20 -5.12 10.25 3.19
C PRO A 20 -6.08 9.24 3.82
N ILE A 21 -6.71 8.37 3.01
CA ILE A 21 -7.64 7.33 3.50
C ILE A 21 -6.88 6.27 4.30
N LEU A 22 -5.75 5.79 3.77
CA LEU A 22 -4.90 4.82 4.47
C LEU A 22 -4.30 5.41 5.75
N ALA A 23 -3.86 6.67 5.70
CA ALA A 23 -3.35 7.36 6.88
C ALA A 23 -4.42 7.51 7.97
N ASP A 24 -5.66 7.83 7.59
CA ASP A 24 -6.77 7.90 8.53
C ASP A 24 -7.13 6.53 9.13
N ALA A 25 -7.20 5.50 8.29
CA ALA A 25 -7.48 4.14 8.73
C ALA A 25 -6.44 3.64 9.73
N LEU A 26 -5.15 3.91 9.48
CA LEU A 26 -4.05 3.56 10.36
C LEU A 26 -4.14 4.31 11.70
N ARG A 27 -4.31 5.64 11.68
CA ARG A 27 -4.45 6.45 12.92
C ARG A 27 -5.67 6.05 13.74
N SER A 28 -6.76 5.70 13.08
CA SER A 28 -8.03 5.34 13.71
C SER A 28 -8.12 3.87 14.11
N GLY A 29 -7.08 3.06 13.88
CA GLY A 29 -7.06 1.64 14.22
C GLY A 29 -8.13 0.82 13.48
N ARG A 30 -8.43 1.15 12.22
CA ARG A 30 -9.48 0.46 11.46
C ARG A 30 -9.02 -0.97 11.10
N CYS A 31 -9.76 -1.97 11.57
CA CYS A 31 -9.42 -3.38 11.35
C CYS A 31 -9.42 -3.80 9.88
N TRP A 32 -10.22 -3.16 9.01
CA TRP A 32 -10.28 -3.52 7.59
C TRP A 32 -8.93 -3.39 6.90
N LEU A 33 -8.04 -2.49 7.35
CA LEU A 33 -6.72 -2.34 6.74
C LEU A 33 -5.81 -3.55 6.98
N GLN A 34 -6.04 -4.28 8.08
CA GLN A 34 -5.29 -5.49 8.42
C GLN A 34 -5.64 -6.65 7.49
N ASP A 35 -6.84 -6.65 6.92
CA ASP A 35 -7.28 -7.65 5.94
C ASP A 35 -6.42 -7.64 4.67
N PHE A 36 -5.76 -6.51 4.38
CA PHE A 36 -4.89 -6.31 3.22
C PHE A 36 -3.39 -6.36 3.57
N ALA A 37 -3.00 -6.81 4.76
CA ALA A 37 -1.62 -6.73 5.23
C ALA A 37 -0.64 -7.58 4.39
N ASP A 38 -1.12 -8.72 3.86
CA ASP A 38 -0.33 -9.64 3.03
C ASP A 38 -0.50 -9.38 1.52
N ASP A 39 -1.32 -8.40 1.14
CA ASP A 39 -1.61 -8.09 -0.27
C ASP A 39 -0.49 -7.27 -0.91
N THR A 40 -0.18 -7.60 -2.17
CA THR A 40 0.79 -6.83 -2.96
C THR A 40 0.11 -5.67 -3.68
N VAL A 41 0.61 -4.45 -3.42
CA VAL A 41 0.23 -3.25 -4.17
C VAL A 41 1.26 -2.96 -5.26
N SER A 42 0.79 -2.68 -6.47
CA SER A 42 1.65 -2.21 -7.57
C SER A 42 1.74 -0.69 -7.54
N ILE A 43 2.96 -0.18 -7.54
CA ILE A 43 3.29 1.25 -7.65
C ILE A 43 4.33 1.45 -8.75
N ASP A 44 4.46 2.68 -9.23
CA ASP A 44 5.53 3.05 -10.15
C ASP A 44 6.92 2.88 -9.51
N ALA A 45 7.92 2.55 -10.34
CA ALA A 45 9.29 2.30 -9.89
C ALA A 45 9.92 3.54 -9.22
N ASP A 46 9.69 4.73 -9.75
CA ASP A 46 10.25 5.97 -9.21
C ASP A 46 9.71 6.23 -7.79
N LEU A 47 8.42 5.97 -7.58
CA LEU A 47 7.80 6.08 -6.26
C LEU A 47 8.37 5.06 -5.28
N TYR A 48 8.58 3.82 -5.72
CA TYR A 48 9.18 2.78 -4.89
C TYR A 48 10.60 3.18 -4.41
N GLU A 49 11.43 3.72 -5.30
CA GLU A 49 12.78 4.17 -4.95
C GLU A 49 12.76 5.29 -3.89
N ILE A 50 11.86 6.27 -4.04
CA ILE A 50 11.68 7.36 -3.08
C ILE A 50 11.26 6.80 -1.70
N LEU A 51 10.29 5.88 -1.67
CA LEU A 51 9.82 5.27 -0.42
C LEU A 51 10.94 4.47 0.27
N LEU A 52 11.75 3.75 -0.49
CA LEU A 52 12.88 3.00 0.03
C LEU A 52 13.94 3.93 0.63
N ALA A 53 14.28 5.02 -0.07
CA ALA A 53 15.23 6.02 0.41
C ALA A 53 14.71 6.68 1.70
N TYR A 54 13.44 7.07 1.73
CA TYR A 54 12.81 7.66 2.91
C TYR A 54 12.78 6.71 4.12
N ALA A 55 12.48 5.42 3.90
CA ALA A 55 12.49 4.41 4.96
C ALA A 55 13.89 4.20 5.55
N LYS A 56 14.93 4.22 4.71
CA LYS A 56 16.33 4.14 5.14
C LYS A 56 16.72 5.34 5.99
N LEU A 57 16.36 6.55 5.54
CA LEU A 57 16.61 7.79 6.28
C LEU A 57 15.97 7.74 7.68
N ARG A 58 14.69 7.41 7.76
CA ARG A 58 13.97 7.38 9.04
C ARG A 58 14.47 6.31 10.01
N ARG A 59 15.02 5.21 9.49
CA ARG A 59 15.68 4.19 10.33
C ARG A 59 17.01 4.69 10.88
N HIS A 60 17.75 5.46 10.10
CA HIS A 60 19.01 6.05 10.52
C HIS A 60 18.80 7.15 11.57
N ASP A 61 17.74 7.95 11.46
CA ASP A 61 17.42 9.00 12.43
C ASP A 61 16.98 8.47 13.81
N ALA A 62 16.59 7.19 13.89
CA ALA A 62 16.13 6.54 15.12
C ALA A 62 17.21 5.67 15.81
N ALA A 63 18.45 5.64 15.27
CA ALA A 63 19.59 4.88 15.78
C ALA A 63 20.62 5.79 16.47
#